data_AF-A0A8K1FDZ4-F1
#
_entry.id   AF-A0A8K1FDZ4-F1
#
_cell.length_a   1.000
_cell.length_b   1.000
_cell.length_c   1.000
_cell.angle_alpha   90.00
_cell.angle_beta   90.00
_cell.angle_gamma   90.00
#
_symmetry.space_group_name_H-M   'P 1'
#
loop_
_entity.id
_entity.type
_entity.pdbx_description
1 polymer ?
#
loop_
_entity_poly.entity_id
_entity_poly.type
_entity_poly.pdbx_seq_one_letter_code
_entity_poly.pdbx_strand_id
1 'polypeptide(L)'
;MHAEEKEDTRSPGPREKPKRKDANLTGYGTMIENPDVIRLCTELGMSRQDVWQLRKEFNDEDSDSTDTITLTSFFFLIQEQNRDLTKALLRLAVKEGDQPPTRRLTFDEYLRCVVTFSSFTEIQVFQFFFQVYADITQQRSGGTTVITVGEDELVQLSQDLQMLQFAFAGNIQVAQAHFAPPSASPIGTSMENWTFTDFESFARQHRVAFYPLIRVQHNVRRAGGFSDGYWAKRIKERQVLAHVLTYMKKNHGLLPKLPWRDRIWSAVMQNPTTVKRVHDRAKNFYMSSQQ
;
A
#
# COMPACT_ATOMS: atom_id res chain seq x y z
N MET A 1 71.85 36.67 -17.48
CA MET A 1 71.25 36.75 -18.83
C MET A 1 69.81 36.30 -18.69
N HIS A 2 68.91 37.28 -18.75
CA HIS A 2 67.46 37.10 -18.65
C HIS A 2 66.91 36.33 -19.86
N ALA A 3 65.96 35.44 -19.62
CA ALA A 3 65.00 34.99 -20.62
C ALA A 3 63.60 35.14 -20.01
N GLU A 4 62.82 36.02 -20.63
CA GLU A 4 61.44 36.37 -20.33
C GLU A 4 60.50 35.16 -20.41
N GLU A 5 59.69 35.03 -19.36
CA GLU A 5 58.49 34.21 -19.31
C GLU A 5 57.34 34.99 -19.96
N LYS A 6 56.82 34.49 -21.10
CA LYS A 6 55.62 35.04 -21.73
C LYS A 6 54.38 34.47 -21.04
N GLU A 7 53.68 35.35 -20.34
CA GLU A 7 52.39 35.15 -19.68
C GLU A 7 51.27 34.99 -20.74
N ASP A 8 50.68 33.80 -20.86
CA ASP A 8 49.52 33.52 -21.71
C ASP A 8 48.23 33.83 -20.92
N THR A 9 47.73 35.07 -21.07
CA THR A 9 46.45 35.51 -20.51
C THR A 9 45.28 34.86 -21.25
N ARG A 10 44.87 33.66 -20.83
CA ARG A 10 43.56 33.09 -21.20
C ARG A 10 42.48 33.54 -20.23
N SER A 11 41.61 34.41 -20.74
CA SER A 11 40.38 34.89 -20.10
C SER A 11 39.47 33.73 -19.66
N PRO A 12 38.91 33.73 -18.44
CA PRO A 12 38.02 32.66 -18.00
C PRO A 12 36.65 32.82 -18.69
N GLY A 13 36.36 31.88 -19.59
CA GLY A 13 35.04 31.75 -20.21
C GLY A 13 33.93 31.56 -19.16
N PRO A 14 32.69 31.95 -19.48
CA PRO A 14 31.60 31.96 -18.51
C PRO A 14 31.32 30.53 -18.04
N ARG A 15 31.46 30.31 -16.72
CA ARG A 15 31.01 29.09 -16.04
C ARG A 15 29.52 28.94 -16.27
N GLU A 16 29.14 28.11 -17.24
CA GLU A 16 27.79 27.56 -17.34
C GLU A 16 27.50 26.82 -16.04
N LYS A 17 26.67 27.45 -15.19
CA LYS A 17 26.04 26.78 -14.06
C LYS A 17 25.21 25.63 -14.63
N PRO A 18 25.37 24.39 -14.17
CA PRO A 18 24.52 23.30 -14.61
C PRO A 18 23.07 23.68 -14.32
N LYS A 19 22.28 23.78 -15.39
CA LYS A 19 20.84 24.02 -15.34
C LYS A 19 20.22 22.90 -14.49
N ARG A 20 19.86 23.20 -13.25
CA ARG A 20 18.83 22.49 -12.47
C ARG A 20 17.51 22.60 -13.23
N LYS A 21 17.36 21.79 -14.26
CA LYS A 21 16.09 21.47 -14.91
C LYS A 21 15.96 19.97 -14.68
N ASP A 22 15.03 19.60 -13.78
CA ASP A 22 14.42 18.27 -13.59
C ASP A 22 13.84 18.09 -12.16
N ALA A 23 14.19 18.97 -11.22
CA ALA A 23 13.68 18.94 -9.84
C ALA A 23 12.18 19.31 -9.66
N ASN A 24 11.36 19.21 -10.71
CA ASN A 24 9.98 19.72 -10.70
C ASN A 24 8.91 18.69 -11.12
N LEU A 25 9.21 17.40 -11.26
CA LEU A 25 8.24 16.46 -11.85
C LEU A 25 7.33 15.69 -10.88
N THR A 26 7.47 15.84 -9.56
CA THR A 26 6.62 15.11 -8.62
C THR A 26 6.24 16.03 -7.45
N GLY A 27 4.98 15.98 -6.99
CA GLY A 27 4.51 16.76 -5.83
C GLY A 27 5.24 16.44 -4.51
N TYR A 28 6.15 15.46 -4.54
CA TYR A 28 6.93 14.95 -3.42
C TYR A 28 8.44 15.30 -3.52
N GLY A 29 8.89 15.99 -4.58
CA GLY A 29 10.30 16.31 -4.78
C GLY A 29 11.14 15.05 -5.04
N THR A 30 12.32 14.97 -4.42
CA THR A 30 13.26 13.84 -4.56
C THR A 30 13.05 12.75 -3.50
N MET A 31 11.93 12.75 -2.78
CA MET A 31 11.70 11.78 -1.69
C MET A 31 11.24 10.41 -2.19
N ILE A 32 10.63 10.36 -3.38
CA ILE A 32 10.14 9.12 -4.00
C ILE A 32 10.73 9.10 -5.41
N GLU A 33 11.36 7.99 -5.78
CA GLU A 33 12.03 7.83 -7.07
C GLU A 33 11.12 7.11 -8.07
N ASN A 34 10.32 6.15 -7.58
CA ASN A 34 9.49 5.26 -8.35
C ASN A 34 8.16 5.94 -8.75
N PRO A 35 7.87 6.08 -10.05
CA PRO A 35 6.66 6.76 -10.54
C PRO A 35 5.36 6.08 -10.10
N ASP A 36 5.36 4.76 -9.89
CA ASP A 36 4.16 4.05 -9.43
C ASP A 36 3.84 4.33 -7.97
N VAL A 37 4.87 4.54 -7.14
CA VAL A 37 4.71 4.92 -5.74
C VAL A 37 4.25 6.38 -5.64
N ILE A 38 4.80 7.27 -6.48
CA ILE A 38 4.30 8.66 -6.62
C ILE A 38 2.82 8.66 -7.00
N ARG A 39 2.43 7.83 -7.97
CA ARG A 39 1.05 7.70 -8.40
C ARG A 39 0.15 7.18 -7.27
N LEU A 40 0.56 6.13 -6.56
CA LEU A 40 -0.16 5.57 -5.42
C LEU A 40 -0.44 6.63 -4.34
N CYS A 41 0.59 7.36 -3.91
CA CYS A 41 0.45 8.42 -2.91
C CYS A 41 -0.46 9.55 -3.40
N THR A 42 -0.36 9.92 -4.69
CA THR A 42 -1.16 10.98 -5.30
C THR A 42 -2.64 10.59 -5.42
N GLU A 43 -2.93 9.34 -5.80
CA GLU A 43 -4.29 8.79 -5.89
C GLU A 43 -4.97 8.79 -4.51
N LEU A 44 -4.23 8.39 -3.47
CA LEU A 44 -4.70 8.44 -2.07
C LEU A 44 -4.81 9.88 -1.53
N GLY A 45 -4.14 10.84 -2.17
CA GLY A 45 -4.17 12.24 -1.78
C GLY A 45 -3.22 12.58 -0.63
N MET A 46 -2.21 11.73 -0.42
CA MET A 46 -1.16 12.00 0.55
C MET A 46 -0.44 13.30 0.16
N SER A 47 -0.26 14.16 1.14
CA SER A 47 0.51 15.39 0.99
C SER A 47 2.02 15.10 1.08
N ARG A 48 2.83 16.08 0.69
CA ARG A 48 4.28 16.02 0.89
C ARG A 48 4.66 15.81 2.35
N GLN A 49 3.90 16.40 3.28
CA GLN A 49 4.14 16.25 4.70
C GLN A 49 3.85 14.82 5.20
N ASP A 50 2.81 14.17 4.65
CA ASP A 50 2.50 12.78 5.00
C ASP A 50 3.63 11.83 4.57
N VAL A 51 4.16 12.02 3.35
CA VAL A 51 5.31 11.24 2.86
C VAL A 51 6.57 11.54 3.66
N TRP A 52 6.80 12.81 3.99
CA TRP A 52 7.95 13.20 4.82
C TRP A 52 7.92 12.57 6.21
N GLN A 53 6.74 12.45 6.82
CA GLN A 53 6.58 11.79 8.13
C GLN A 53 7.00 10.31 8.06
N LEU A 54 6.59 9.59 7.01
CA LEU A 54 7.04 8.21 6.77
C LEU A 54 8.54 8.13 6.47
N ARG A 55 9.07 9.09 5.71
CA ARG A 55 10.51 9.16 5.41
C ARG A 55 11.33 9.39 6.68
N LYS A 56 10.82 10.20 7.60
CA LYS A 56 11.47 10.47 8.88
C LYS A 56 11.63 9.17 9.67
N GLU A 57 10.54 8.42 9.87
CA GLU A 57 10.61 7.16 10.61
C GLU A 57 11.49 6.10 9.92
N PHE A 58 11.45 6.04 8.60
CA PHE A 58 12.36 5.19 7.83
C PHE A 58 13.84 5.55 8.08
N ASN A 59 14.17 6.84 7.99
CA ASN A 59 15.52 7.33 8.22
C ASN A 59 15.99 7.15 9.67
N ASP A 60 15.07 7.20 10.65
CA ASP A 60 15.39 6.95 12.05
C ASP A 60 15.86 5.49 12.26
N GLU A 61 15.40 4.54 11.43
CA GLU A 61 15.83 3.14 11.43
C GLU A 61 17.02 2.84 10.48
N ASP A 62 17.26 3.66 9.46
CA ASP A 62 18.44 3.57 8.58
C ASP A 62 19.67 4.24 9.24
N SER A 63 20.15 3.62 10.32
CA SER A 63 21.29 4.13 11.09
C SER A 63 22.56 4.33 10.25
N ASP A 64 22.73 3.56 9.18
CA ASP A 64 23.91 3.59 8.31
C ASP A 64 23.75 4.61 7.15
N SER A 65 22.61 5.30 7.04
CA SER A 65 22.30 6.24 5.94
C SER A 65 22.49 5.61 4.55
N THR A 66 22.10 4.35 4.42
CA THR A 66 22.24 3.55 3.19
C THR A 66 21.06 3.72 2.22
N ASP A 67 20.04 4.47 2.63
CA ASP A 67 18.71 4.56 2.02
C ASP A 67 17.98 3.22 1.94
N THR A 68 18.35 2.29 2.83
CA THR A 68 17.74 0.96 2.94
C THR A 68 17.61 0.53 4.40
N ILE A 69 16.50 -0.10 4.75
CA ILE A 69 16.30 -0.71 6.07
C ILE A 69 16.31 -2.23 5.97
N THR A 70 16.66 -2.91 7.06
CA THR A 70 16.57 -4.38 7.12
C THR A 70 15.11 -4.85 7.25
N LEU A 71 14.83 -6.12 6.96
CA LEU A 71 13.51 -6.71 7.25
C LEU A 71 13.12 -6.58 8.73
N THR A 72 14.09 -6.70 9.65
CA THR A 72 13.85 -6.55 11.08
C THR A 72 13.36 -5.14 11.42
N SER A 73 14.03 -4.12 10.90
CA SER A 73 13.64 -2.71 11.04
C SER A 73 12.26 -2.45 10.41
N PHE A 74 11.97 -3.04 9.26
CA PHE A 74 10.65 -2.96 8.63
C PHE A 74 9.53 -3.46 9.57
N PHE A 75 9.68 -4.69 10.09
CA PHE A 75 8.68 -5.26 11.00
C PHE A 75 8.55 -4.48 12.31
N PHE A 76 9.64 -3.92 12.81
CA PHE A 76 9.63 -3.01 13.95
C PHE A 76 8.78 -1.75 13.67
N LEU A 77 8.99 -1.08 12.53
CA LEU A 77 8.24 0.12 12.13
C LEU A 77 6.73 -0.12 12.02
N ILE A 78 6.33 -1.28 11.47
CA ILE A 78 4.90 -1.63 11.35
C ILE A 78 4.33 -2.30 12.60
N GLN A 79 5.09 -2.38 13.70
CA GLN A 79 4.68 -2.99 14.97
C GLN A 79 4.19 -4.44 14.81
N GLU A 80 4.91 -5.21 14.00
CA GLU A 80 4.67 -6.64 13.76
C GLU A 80 5.92 -7.48 14.04
N GLN A 81 5.71 -8.77 14.21
CA GLN A 81 6.81 -9.74 14.28
C GLN A 81 7.12 -10.27 12.89
N ASN A 82 8.36 -10.72 12.66
CA ASN A 82 8.74 -11.34 11.39
C ASN A 82 8.22 -12.79 11.29
N ARG A 83 6.91 -12.95 11.08
CA ARG A 83 6.20 -14.23 10.91
C ARG A 83 5.84 -14.47 9.45
N ASP A 84 5.55 -15.71 9.08
CA ASP A 84 5.25 -16.06 7.69
C ASP A 84 4.02 -15.32 7.15
N LEU A 85 2.93 -15.25 7.93
CA LEU A 85 1.79 -14.39 7.62
C LEU A 85 2.16 -12.93 7.33
N THR A 86 2.98 -12.30 8.17
CA THR A 86 3.34 -10.87 8.04
C THR A 86 4.38 -10.62 6.95
N LYS A 87 5.23 -11.62 6.63
CA LYS A 87 6.14 -11.56 5.48
C LYS A 87 5.39 -11.47 4.16
N ALA A 88 4.15 -11.93 4.10
CA ALA A 88 3.31 -11.73 2.94
C ALA A 88 3.22 -10.26 2.52
N LEU A 89 3.28 -9.31 3.47
CA LEU A 89 3.24 -7.87 3.19
C LEU A 89 4.38 -7.42 2.24
N LEU A 90 5.52 -8.12 2.23
CA LEU A 90 6.65 -7.81 1.34
C LEU A 90 6.29 -8.01 -0.14
N ARG A 91 5.26 -8.81 -0.45
CA ARG A 91 4.73 -8.93 -1.82
C ARG A 91 4.19 -7.60 -2.36
N LEU A 92 3.78 -6.68 -1.47
CA LEU A 92 3.30 -5.35 -1.85
C LEU A 92 4.43 -4.36 -2.14
N ALA A 93 5.69 -4.71 -1.85
CA ALA A 93 6.83 -3.82 -2.03
C ALA A 93 7.16 -3.64 -3.52
N VAL A 94 6.89 -4.66 -4.31
CA VAL A 94 7.28 -4.78 -5.72
C VAL A 94 6.06 -4.79 -6.64
N LYS A 95 6.28 -4.77 -7.96
CA LYS A 95 5.17 -4.95 -8.92
C LYS A 95 4.78 -6.42 -8.96
N GLU A 96 3.55 -6.67 -9.40
CA GLU A 96 3.08 -8.03 -9.67
C GLU A 96 4.03 -8.72 -10.67
N GLY A 97 4.54 -9.91 -10.29
CA GLY A 97 5.52 -10.68 -11.05
C GLY A 97 6.98 -10.53 -10.60
N ASP A 98 7.31 -9.47 -9.86
CA ASP A 98 8.66 -9.29 -9.31
C ASP A 98 8.85 -10.08 -8.01
N GLN A 99 10.10 -10.43 -7.70
CA GLN A 99 10.42 -11.13 -6.46
C GLN A 99 10.42 -10.16 -5.27
N PRO A 100 9.75 -10.50 -4.15
CA PRO A 100 9.77 -9.69 -2.94
C PRO A 100 11.20 -9.51 -2.39
N PRO A 101 11.48 -8.39 -1.71
CA PRO A 101 12.78 -8.16 -1.09
C PRO A 101 13.08 -9.21 -0.01
N THR A 102 14.28 -9.79 -0.05
CA THR A 102 14.66 -10.89 0.85
C THR A 102 15.49 -10.46 2.06
N ARG A 103 16.07 -9.25 2.04
CA ARG A 103 16.99 -8.79 3.09
C ARG A 103 16.79 -7.34 3.51
N ARG A 104 16.62 -6.44 2.54
CA ARG A 104 16.54 -4.99 2.75
C ARG A 104 15.45 -4.38 1.88
N LEU A 105 14.88 -3.27 2.34
CA LEU A 105 13.90 -2.46 1.60
C LEU A 105 14.45 -1.06 1.39
N THR A 106 14.31 -0.55 0.18
CA THR A 106 14.40 0.88 -0.13
C THR A 106 13.21 1.64 0.46
N PHE A 107 13.31 2.97 0.51
CA PHE A 107 12.19 3.80 0.98
C PHE A 107 10.91 3.62 0.13
N ASP A 108 11.06 3.48 -1.18
CA ASP A 108 9.93 3.33 -2.10
C ASP A 108 9.20 1.99 -1.90
N GLU A 109 9.95 0.91 -1.68
CA GLU A 109 9.42 -0.42 -1.34
C GLU A 109 8.68 -0.40 0.00
N TYR A 110 9.28 0.22 1.02
CA TYR A 110 8.65 0.44 2.33
C TYR A 110 7.34 1.23 2.18
N LEU A 111 7.41 2.36 1.47
CA LEU A 111 6.27 3.26 1.28
C LEU A 111 5.15 2.54 0.53
N ARG A 112 5.49 1.75 -0.50
CA ARG A 112 4.51 0.97 -1.25
C ARG A 112 3.80 -0.06 -0.37
N CYS A 113 4.53 -0.83 0.44
CA CYS A 113 3.95 -1.78 1.39
C CYS A 113 2.97 -1.09 2.35
N VAL A 114 3.46 -0.07 3.08
CA VAL A 114 2.70 0.60 4.14
C VAL A 114 1.47 1.28 3.56
N VAL A 115 1.63 2.05 2.49
CA VAL A 115 0.54 2.84 1.90
C VAL A 115 -0.50 1.94 1.25
N THR A 116 -0.08 0.89 0.54
CA THR A 116 -1.01 -0.04 -0.12
C THR A 116 -1.86 -0.76 0.92
N PHE A 117 -1.21 -1.43 1.89
CA PHE A 117 -1.92 -2.23 2.88
C PHE A 117 -2.78 -1.39 3.82
N SER A 118 -2.31 -0.22 4.25
CA SER A 118 -3.08 0.71 5.07
C SER A 118 -4.36 1.21 4.37
N SER A 119 -4.32 1.29 3.03
CA SER A 119 -5.44 1.75 2.21
C SER A 119 -6.47 0.67 1.86
N PHE A 120 -6.20 -0.59 2.20
CA PHE A 120 -7.14 -1.67 1.92
C PHE A 120 -8.45 -1.51 2.71
N THR A 121 -9.57 -1.84 2.07
CA THR A 121 -10.81 -2.15 2.78
C THR A 121 -10.66 -3.50 3.50
N GLU A 122 -11.57 -3.80 4.42
CA GLU A 122 -11.61 -5.11 5.10
C GLU A 122 -11.66 -6.27 4.09
N ILE A 123 -12.47 -6.14 3.03
CA ILE A 123 -12.57 -7.13 1.95
C ILE A 123 -11.23 -7.29 1.23
N GLN A 124 -10.53 -6.19 0.96
CA GLN A 124 -9.21 -6.24 0.31
C GLN A 124 -8.14 -6.86 1.20
N VAL A 125 -8.22 -6.71 2.53
CA VAL A 125 -7.34 -7.42 3.47
C VAL A 125 -7.59 -8.92 3.38
N PHE A 126 -8.85 -9.36 3.42
CA PHE A 126 -9.20 -10.76 3.25
C PHE A 126 -8.77 -11.31 1.88
N GLN A 127 -8.98 -10.53 0.81
CA GLN A 127 -8.57 -10.91 -0.53
C GLN A 127 -7.06 -11.07 -0.66
N PHE A 128 -6.30 -10.16 -0.06
CA PHE A 128 -4.85 -10.21 -0.04
C PHE A 128 -4.36 -11.50 0.62
N PHE A 129 -4.84 -11.81 1.83
CA PHE A 129 -4.44 -13.04 2.51
C PHE A 129 -4.95 -14.28 1.78
N PHE A 130 -6.17 -14.28 1.25
CA PHE A 130 -6.67 -15.37 0.42
C PHE A 130 -5.75 -15.66 -0.76
N GLN A 131 -5.31 -14.64 -1.49
CA GLN A 131 -4.34 -14.79 -2.59
C GLN A 131 -2.99 -15.32 -2.11
N VAL A 132 -2.50 -14.83 -0.96
CA VAL A 132 -1.23 -15.30 -0.39
C VAL A 132 -1.21 -16.80 -0.17
N TYR A 133 -2.32 -17.35 0.35
CA TYR A 133 -2.48 -18.77 0.60
C TYR A 133 -2.82 -19.55 -0.68
N ALA A 134 -3.66 -19.02 -1.56
CA ALA A 134 -4.00 -19.68 -2.84
C ALA A 134 -2.79 -19.81 -3.80
N ASP A 135 -1.87 -18.85 -3.78
CA ASP A 135 -0.64 -18.91 -4.58
C ASP A 135 0.27 -20.09 -4.19
N ILE A 136 0.16 -20.59 -2.95
CA ILE A 136 0.88 -21.79 -2.50
C ILE A 136 0.43 -23.01 -3.34
N THR A 137 -0.86 -23.08 -3.66
CA THR A 137 -1.48 -24.16 -4.45
C THR A 137 -1.19 -23.99 -5.95
N GLN A 138 -1.20 -22.76 -6.48
CA GLN A 138 -0.98 -22.51 -7.91
C GLN A 138 0.42 -22.89 -8.40
N GLN A 139 1.44 -22.85 -7.54
CA GLN A 139 2.78 -23.34 -7.88
C GLN A 139 2.83 -24.86 -8.14
N ARG A 140 1.79 -25.62 -7.75
CA ARG A 140 1.74 -27.09 -7.92
C ARG A 140 0.92 -27.55 -9.13
N SER A 141 -0.06 -26.78 -9.60
CA SER A 141 -1.10 -27.31 -10.51
C SER A 141 -1.00 -26.91 -11.98
N GLY A 142 -0.10 -25.99 -12.38
CA GLY A 142 0.27 -25.77 -13.80
C GLY A 142 -0.86 -25.48 -14.80
N GLY A 143 -2.08 -25.18 -14.35
CA GLY A 143 -3.23 -25.01 -15.24
C GLY A 143 -4.53 -24.60 -14.54
N THR A 144 -5.17 -23.59 -15.12
CA THR A 144 -6.50 -23.01 -14.86
C THR A 144 -6.58 -21.87 -13.83
N THR A 145 -7.13 -20.76 -14.33
CA THR A 145 -7.15 -19.37 -13.84
C THR A 145 -8.00 -19.10 -12.59
N VAL A 146 -8.50 -20.13 -11.90
CA VAL A 146 -9.35 -19.94 -10.72
C VAL A 146 -8.47 -20.02 -9.48
N ILE A 147 -8.35 -18.90 -8.78
CA ILE A 147 -7.63 -18.80 -7.50
C ILE A 147 -8.50 -19.47 -6.44
N THR A 148 -8.12 -20.67 -6.01
CA THR A 148 -8.79 -21.42 -4.93
C THR A 148 -7.81 -21.76 -3.82
N VAL A 149 -8.32 -21.96 -2.61
CA VAL A 149 -7.57 -22.38 -1.43
C VAL A 149 -8.07 -23.77 -1.03
N GLY A 150 -7.16 -24.74 -0.89
CA GLY A 150 -7.47 -26.09 -0.43
C GLY A 150 -7.45 -26.22 1.09
N GLU A 151 -7.65 -27.45 1.58
CA GLU A 151 -7.66 -27.76 3.01
C GLU A 151 -6.30 -27.46 3.66
N ASP A 152 -5.20 -27.86 3.03
CA ASP A 152 -3.83 -27.66 3.55
C ASP A 152 -3.53 -26.18 3.78
N GLU A 153 -3.94 -25.31 2.87
CA GLU A 153 -3.72 -23.88 2.96
C GLU A 153 -4.61 -23.21 4.01
N LEU A 154 -5.86 -23.68 4.19
CA LEU A 154 -6.73 -23.22 5.27
C LEU A 154 -6.21 -23.66 6.64
N VAL A 155 -5.68 -24.88 6.76
CA VAL A 155 -5.00 -25.35 7.96
C VAL A 155 -3.79 -24.50 8.27
N GLN A 156 -2.96 -24.19 7.27
CA GLN A 156 -1.79 -23.32 7.44
C GLN A 156 -2.19 -21.91 7.88
N LEU A 157 -3.17 -21.28 7.23
CA LEU A 157 -3.70 -19.98 7.64
C LEU A 157 -4.18 -20.02 9.09
N SER A 158 -4.86 -21.10 9.47
CA SER A 158 -5.38 -21.23 10.82
C SER A 158 -4.28 -21.37 11.86
N GLN A 159 -3.23 -22.14 11.57
CA GLN A 159 -2.05 -22.25 12.42
C GLN A 159 -1.36 -20.88 12.57
N ASP A 160 -1.20 -20.15 11.46
CA ASP A 160 -0.64 -18.79 11.46
C ASP A 160 -1.48 -17.85 12.33
N LEU A 161 -2.81 -17.91 12.23
CA LEU A 161 -3.72 -17.12 13.07
C LEU A 161 -3.60 -17.48 14.55
N GLN A 162 -3.40 -18.76 14.90
CA GLN A 162 -3.19 -19.20 16.29
C GLN A 162 -1.86 -18.71 16.87
N MET A 163 -0.80 -18.73 16.07
CA MET A 163 0.52 -18.25 16.47
C MET A 163 0.55 -16.76 16.81
N LEU A 164 -0.45 -15.99 16.35
CA LEU A 164 -0.58 -14.59 16.72
C LEU A 164 -1.00 -14.38 18.19
N GLN A 165 -1.24 -15.45 18.97
CA GLN A 165 -1.51 -15.50 20.41
C GLN A 165 -2.45 -14.39 20.91
N PHE A 166 -3.75 -14.62 20.77
CA PHE A 166 -4.77 -13.79 21.41
C PHE A 166 -5.64 -14.61 22.37
N ALA A 167 -6.38 -13.91 23.24
CA ALA A 167 -7.42 -14.44 24.13
C ALA A 167 -8.61 -15.15 23.42
N PHE A 168 -8.45 -15.47 22.14
CA PHE A 168 -9.48 -16.02 21.25
C PHE A 168 -9.08 -17.37 20.64
N ALA A 169 -8.08 -18.06 21.19
CA ALA A 169 -7.66 -19.38 20.74
C ALA A 169 -8.84 -20.35 20.59
N GLY A 170 -9.81 -20.31 21.51
CA GLY A 170 -11.04 -21.09 21.43
C GLY A 170 -11.92 -20.76 20.21
N ASN A 171 -12.02 -19.49 19.81
CA ASN A 171 -12.79 -19.10 18.61
C ASN A 171 -12.09 -19.54 17.32
N ILE A 172 -10.75 -19.53 17.33
CA ILE A 172 -9.96 -20.04 16.20
C ILE A 172 -10.10 -21.57 16.13
N GLN A 173 -10.11 -22.27 17.27
CA GLN A 173 -10.37 -23.72 17.32
C GLN A 173 -11.78 -24.08 16.83
N VAL A 174 -12.80 -23.29 17.16
CA VAL A 174 -14.16 -23.48 16.62
C VAL A 174 -14.16 -23.28 15.10
N ALA A 175 -13.47 -22.25 14.59
CA ALA A 175 -13.31 -22.07 13.15
C ALA A 175 -12.50 -23.22 12.50
N GLN A 176 -11.50 -23.77 13.19
CA GLN A 176 -10.72 -24.94 12.74
C GLN A 176 -11.56 -26.21 12.64
N ALA A 177 -12.49 -26.43 13.55
CA ALA A 177 -13.39 -27.57 13.47
C ALA A 177 -14.23 -27.55 12.18
N HIS A 178 -14.45 -26.36 11.59
CA HIS A 178 -15.10 -26.23 10.30
C HIS A 178 -14.16 -26.47 9.10
N PHE A 179 -12.85 -26.37 9.29
CA PHE A 179 -11.83 -26.74 8.28
C PHE A 179 -11.43 -28.22 8.35
N ALA A 180 -11.86 -28.95 9.38
CA ALA A 180 -11.52 -30.35 9.58
C ALA A 180 -12.26 -31.25 8.55
N PRO A 181 -11.69 -32.44 8.23
CA PRO A 181 -12.26 -33.35 7.25
C PRO A 181 -13.70 -33.78 7.61
N PRO A 182 -14.46 -34.33 6.63
CA PRO A 182 -15.91 -34.61 6.76
C PRO A 182 -16.30 -35.51 7.93
N SER A 183 -15.37 -36.28 8.49
CA SER A 183 -15.58 -37.13 9.66
C SER A 183 -15.65 -36.36 10.99
N ALA A 184 -15.21 -35.10 11.03
CA ALA A 184 -15.15 -34.26 12.23
C ALA A 184 -15.92 -32.92 12.12
N SER A 185 -16.34 -32.53 10.92
CA SER A 185 -17.08 -31.28 10.72
C SER A 185 -18.60 -31.49 10.88
N PRO A 186 -19.29 -30.76 11.77
CA PRO A 186 -20.74 -30.92 12.02
C PRO A 186 -21.61 -30.45 10.86
N ILE A 187 -21.01 -29.80 9.85
CA ILE A 187 -21.67 -29.34 8.62
C ILE A 187 -20.87 -29.99 7.51
N GLY A 188 -21.40 -31.06 6.90
CA GLY A 188 -20.74 -31.90 5.89
C GLY A 188 -20.38 -31.20 4.57
N THR A 189 -19.59 -30.13 4.66
CA THR A 189 -19.05 -29.38 3.54
C THR A 189 -17.74 -30.02 3.13
N SER A 190 -17.84 -31.11 2.37
CA SER A 190 -16.76 -31.52 1.48
C SER A 190 -16.66 -30.47 0.37
N MET A 191 -15.85 -29.44 0.58
CA MET A 191 -15.48 -28.50 -0.48
C MET A 191 -13.97 -28.47 -0.57
N GLU A 192 -13.46 -29.31 -1.49
CA GLU A 192 -12.04 -29.55 -1.77
C GLU A 192 -11.29 -28.27 -2.21
N ASN A 193 -12.00 -27.20 -2.58
CA ASN A 193 -11.44 -25.92 -2.99
C ASN A 193 -12.38 -24.77 -2.64
N TRP A 194 -11.92 -23.81 -1.85
CA TRP A 194 -12.67 -22.60 -1.50
C TRP A 194 -12.39 -21.47 -2.49
N THR A 195 -13.45 -20.81 -2.97
CA THR A 195 -13.31 -19.54 -3.69
C THR A 195 -13.16 -18.37 -2.71
N PHE A 196 -12.79 -17.19 -3.22
CA PHE A 196 -12.75 -16.00 -2.37
C PHE A 196 -14.11 -15.67 -1.74
N THR A 197 -15.22 -15.93 -2.44
CA THR A 197 -16.58 -15.70 -1.92
C THR A 197 -16.88 -16.58 -0.71
N ASP A 198 -16.46 -17.85 -0.75
CA ASP A 198 -16.65 -18.80 0.35
C ASP A 198 -15.81 -18.37 1.55
N PHE A 199 -14.55 -18.02 1.30
CA PHE A 199 -13.63 -17.51 2.31
C PHE A 199 -14.14 -16.22 2.97
N GLU A 200 -14.61 -15.25 2.19
CA GLU A 200 -15.14 -13.99 2.70
C GLU A 200 -16.38 -14.22 3.56
N SER A 201 -17.31 -15.07 3.09
CA SER A 201 -18.52 -15.43 3.84
C SER A 201 -18.17 -16.04 5.20
N PHE A 202 -17.22 -16.98 5.21
CA PHE A 202 -16.75 -17.62 6.42
C PHE A 202 -16.03 -16.64 7.36
N ALA A 203 -15.14 -15.79 6.84
CA ALA A 203 -14.45 -14.78 7.63
C ALA A 203 -15.44 -13.80 8.30
N ARG A 204 -16.53 -13.46 7.61
CA ARG A 204 -17.61 -12.63 8.16
C ARG A 204 -18.45 -13.34 9.22
N GLN A 205 -18.63 -14.65 9.12
CA GLN A 205 -19.30 -15.46 10.13
C GLN A 205 -18.43 -15.64 11.38
N HIS A 206 -17.12 -15.77 11.20
CA HIS A 206 -16.14 -16.02 12.26
C HIS A 206 -15.22 -14.81 12.52
N ARG A 207 -15.78 -13.60 12.58
CA ARG A 207 -15.00 -12.34 12.65
C ARG A 207 -13.90 -12.33 13.71
N VAL A 208 -14.15 -12.93 14.87
CA VAL A 208 -13.17 -12.94 15.97
C VAL A 208 -11.95 -13.80 15.64
N ALA A 209 -12.12 -14.90 14.89
CA ALA A 209 -11.01 -15.74 14.45
C ALA A 209 -10.15 -15.05 13.39
N PHE A 210 -10.75 -14.20 12.55
CA PHE A 210 -10.07 -13.45 11.48
C PHE A 210 -9.66 -12.03 11.87
N TYR A 211 -10.06 -11.56 13.05
CA TYR A 211 -9.63 -10.28 13.60
C TYR A 211 -8.11 -10.05 13.57
N PRO A 212 -7.25 -11.07 13.76
CA PRO A 212 -5.81 -10.88 13.64
C PRO A 212 -5.35 -10.27 12.30
N LEU A 213 -6.00 -10.62 11.18
CA LEU A 213 -5.67 -10.05 9.86
C LEU A 213 -5.94 -8.54 9.83
N ILE A 214 -7.04 -8.12 10.45
CA ILE A 214 -7.43 -6.71 10.57
C ILE A 214 -6.51 -5.98 11.55
N ARG A 215 -6.06 -6.64 12.62
CA ARG A 215 -5.08 -6.09 13.55
C ARG A 215 -3.75 -5.78 12.86
N VAL A 216 -3.25 -6.68 12.00
CA VAL A 216 -2.04 -6.41 11.21
C VAL A 216 -2.20 -5.12 10.42
N GLN A 217 -3.38 -4.88 9.82
CA GLN A 217 -3.66 -3.62 9.14
C GLN A 217 -3.65 -2.42 10.08
N HIS A 218 -4.25 -2.52 11.26
CA HIS A 218 -4.21 -1.44 12.24
C HIS A 218 -2.79 -1.12 12.71
N ASN A 219 -1.94 -2.14 12.87
CA ASN A 219 -0.53 -1.95 13.24
C ASN A 219 0.22 -1.23 12.11
N VAL A 220 0.08 -1.68 10.85
CA VAL A 220 0.68 -1.01 9.69
C VAL A 220 0.17 0.43 9.52
N ARG A 221 -1.12 0.70 9.79
CA ARG A 221 -1.70 2.06 9.73
C ARG A 221 -1.07 3.02 10.74
N ARG A 222 -0.53 2.51 11.84
CA ARG A 222 0.15 3.32 12.87
C ARG A 222 1.60 3.63 12.51
N ALA A 223 2.18 2.98 11.50
CA ALA A 223 3.43 3.44 10.91
C ALA A 223 3.24 4.88 10.40
N GLY A 224 4.23 5.73 10.62
CA GLY A 224 4.12 7.18 10.36
C GLY A 224 3.40 7.96 11.46
N GLY A 225 2.95 7.32 12.54
CA GLY A 225 2.15 7.95 13.59
C GLY A 225 0.73 8.33 13.13
N PHE A 226 0.23 7.76 12.04
CA PHE A 226 -1.12 8.06 11.54
C PHE A 226 -2.21 7.34 12.32
N SER A 227 -3.39 7.96 12.38
CA SER A 227 -4.58 7.36 13.00
C SER A 227 -5.45 6.62 11.98
N ASP A 228 -6.29 5.70 12.46
CA ASP A 228 -7.30 5.05 11.60
C ASP A 228 -8.23 6.08 10.92
N GLY A 229 -8.53 7.19 11.61
CA GLY A 229 -9.32 8.28 11.04
C GLY A 229 -8.64 8.99 9.85
N TYR A 230 -7.31 9.13 9.88
CA TYR A 230 -6.54 9.63 8.75
C TYR A 230 -6.69 8.70 7.54
N TRP A 231 -6.47 7.39 7.72
CA TRP A 231 -6.58 6.42 6.63
C TRP A 231 -8.00 6.31 6.09
N ALA A 232 -9.01 6.30 6.96
CA ALA A 232 -10.41 6.31 6.55
C ALA A 232 -10.74 7.52 5.65
N LYS A 233 -10.19 8.70 5.97
CA LYS A 233 -10.32 9.90 5.13
C LYS A 233 -9.64 9.72 3.78
N ARG A 234 -8.40 9.19 3.74
CA ARG A 234 -7.66 8.95 2.48
C ARG A 234 -8.33 7.92 1.57
N ILE A 235 -8.84 6.84 2.14
CA ILE A 235 -9.60 5.81 1.41
C ILE A 235 -10.87 6.42 0.79
N LYS A 236 -11.62 7.22 1.57
CA LYS A 236 -12.79 7.93 1.06
C LYS A 236 -12.43 8.90 -0.07
N GLU A 237 -11.35 9.66 0.08
CA GLU A 237 -10.85 10.56 -0.97
C GLU A 237 -10.51 9.80 -2.26
N ARG A 238 -9.85 8.64 -2.16
CA ARG A 238 -9.54 7.77 -3.31
C ARG A 238 -10.81 7.24 -4.01
N GLN A 239 -11.82 6.82 -3.25
CA GLN A 239 -13.09 6.36 -3.81
C GLN A 239 -13.82 7.48 -4.58
N VAL A 240 -13.87 8.68 -4.00
CA VAL A 240 -14.45 9.85 -4.68
C VAL A 240 -13.65 10.19 -5.94
N LEU A 241 -12.31 10.14 -5.87
CA LEU A 241 -11.44 10.36 -7.02
C LEU A 241 -11.77 9.38 -8.17
N ALA A 242 -11.87 8.08 -7.87
CA ALA A 242 -12.21 7.06 -8.85
C ALA A 242 -13.58 7.32 -9.52
N HIS A 243 -14.57 7.75 -8.74
CA HIS A 243 -15.88 8.12 -9.26
C HIS A 243 -15.82 9.33 -10.20
N VAL A 244 -15.08 10.38 -9.81
CA VAL A 244 -14.90 11.59 -10.63
C VAL A 244 -14.15 11.27 -11.92
N LEU A 245 -13.07 10.48 -11.87
CA LEU A 245 -12.33 10.05 -13.06
C LEU A 245 -13.21 9.24 -14.01
N THR A 246 -14.04 8.35 -13.48
CA THR A 246 -15.00 7.58 -14.28
C THR A 246 -16.03 8.50 -14.95
N TYR A 247 -16.54 9.49 -14.23
CA TYR A 247 -17.44 10.50 -14.78
C TYR A 247 -16.77 11.31 -15.90
N MET A 248 -15.55 11.82 -15.66
CA MET A 248 -14.79 12.60 -16.65
C MET A 248 -14.53 11.79 -17.91
N LYS A 249 -14.17 10.50 -17.78
CA LYS A 249 -13.98 9.61 -18.93
C LYS A 249 -15.24 9.46 -19.78
N LYS A 250 -16.42 9.39 -19.13
CA LYS A 250 -17.72 9.30 -19.81
C LYS A 250 -18.23 10.62 -20.39
N ASN A 251 -17.79 11.75 -19.84
CA ASN A 251 -18.26 13.10 -20.21
C ASN A 251 -17.15 13.95 -20.85
N HIS A 252 -16.22 13.33 -21.59
CA HIS A 252 -15.17 14.01 -22.36
C HIS A 252 -14.36 15.04 -21.55
N GLY A 253 -14.01 14.71 -20.31
CA GLY A 253 -13.19 15.55 -19.44
C GLY A 253 -13.97 16.57 -18.61
N LEU A 254 -15.30 16.61 -18.72
CA LEU A 254 -16.12 17.47 -17.86
C LEU A 254 -16.12 16.97 -16.41
N LEU A 255 -15.92 17.90 -15.47
CA LEU A 255 -16.02 17.62 -14.04
C LEU A 255 -17.49 17.55 -13.60
N PRO A 256 -17.84 16.66 -12.65
CA PRO A 256 -19.18 16.65 -12.08
C PRO A 256 -19.44 17.97 -11.33
N LYS A 257 -20.71 18.38 -11.24
CA LYS A 257 -21.06 19.61 -10.52
C LYS A 257 -20.79 19.44 -9.03
N LEU A 258 -20.07 20.39 -8.44
CA LEU A 258 -19.86 20.43 -6.99
C LEU A 258 -21.19 20.63 -6.25
N PRO A 259 -21.42 19.93 -5.13
CA PRO A 259 -22.53 20.22 -4.24
C PRO A 259 -22.51 21.69 -3.83
N TRP A 260 -23.67 22.34 -3.76
CA TRP A 260 -23.76 23.76 -3.44
C TRP A 260 -23.08 24.10 -2.10
N ARG A 261 -23.17 23.20 -1.10
CA ARG A 261 -22.50 23.34 0.20
C ARG A 261 -20.98 23.46 0.03
N ASP A 262 -20.36 22.61 -0.78
CA ASP A 262 -18.92 22.64 -1.03
C ASP A 262 -18.48 23.89 -1.80
N ARG A 263 -19.34 24.42 -2.68
CA ARG A 263 -19.09 25.68 -3.38
C ARG A 263 -19.03 26.86 -2.41
N ILE A 264 -19.97 26.92 -1.47
CA ILE A 264 -20.00 27.97 -0.43
C ILE A 264 -18.81 27.80 0.52
N TRP A 265 -18.58 26.60 1.05
CA TRP A 265 -17.50 26.35 1.99
C TRP A 265 -16.11 26.61 1.40
N SER A 266 -15.89 26.27 0.13
CA SER A 266 -14.60 26.54 -0.54
C SER A 266 -14.40 28.01 -0.92
N ALA A 267 -15.44 28.84 -0.88
CA ALA A 267 -15.35 30.29 -1.05
C ALA A 267 -15.12 31.00 0.29
N VAL A 268 -15.68 30.46 1.38
CA VAL A 268 -15.62 31.05 2.73
C VAL A 268 -14.35 30.64 3.48
N MET A 269 -13.91 29.39 3.36
CA MET A 269 -12.67 28.93 3.98
C MET A 269 -11.48 29.08 3.05
N GLN A 270 -10.36 29.62 3.57
CA GLN A 270 -9.08 29.67 2.87
C GLN A 270 -8.50 28.28 2.55
N ASN A 271 -9.03 27.22 3.18
CA ASN A 271 -8.66 25.83 2.92
C ASN A 271 -9.65 25.15 1.97
N PRO A 272 -9.19 24.55 0.85
CA PRO A 272 -10.07 23.88 -0.08
C PRO A 272 -10.74 22.67 0.57
N THR A 273 -12.06 22.53 0.36
CA THR A 273 -12.82 21.37 0.84
C THR A 273 -12.26 20.07 0.26
N THR A 274 -12.50 18.94 0.94
CA THR A 274 -12.07 17.62 0.46
C THR A 274 -12.55 17.35 -0.97
N VAL A 275 -13.77 17.73 -1.31
CA VAL A 275 -14.33 17.56 -2.66
C VAL A 275 -13.58 18.40 -3.68
N LYS A 276 -13.29 19.68 -3.38
CA LYS A 276 -12.50 20.54 -4.28
C LYS A 276 -11.11 19.97 -4.52
N ARG A 277 -10.41 19.54 -3.47
CA ARG A 277 -9.08 18.89 -3.58
C ARG A 277 -9.11 17.63 -4.44
N VAL A 278 -10.17 16.83 -4.33
CA VAL A 278 -10.35 15.63 -5.17
C VAL A 278 -10.61 16.01 -6.63
N HIS A 279 -11.41 17.03 -6.90
CA HIS A 279 -11.67 17.52 -8.25
C HIS A 279 -10.41 18.08 -8.93
N ASP A 280 -9.63 18.88 -8.20
CA ASP A 280 -8.37 19.44 -8.72
C ASP A 280 -7.38 18.30 -9.07
N ARG A 281 -7.28 17.28 -8.22
CA ARG A 281 -6.49 16.08 -8.50
C ARG A 281 -7.02 15.29 -9.69
N ALA A 282 -8.33 15.07 -9.77
CA ALA A 282 -8.96 14.36 -10.89
C ALA A 282 -8.66 15.05 -12.24
N LYS A 283 -8.72 16.38 -12.25
CA LYS A 283 -8.36 17.18 -13.42
C LYS A 283 -6.91 16.94 -13.84
N ASN A 284 -5.97 16.98 -12.88
CA ASN A 284 -4.56 16.74 -13.17
C ASN A 284 -4.31 15.33 -13.72
N PHE A 285 -4.92 14.31 -13.11
CA PHE A 285 -4.83 12.92 -13.60
C PHE A 285 -5.39 12.75 -15.01
N TYR A 286 -6.56 13.34 -15.29
CA TYR A 286 -7.17 13.24 -16.61
C TYR A 286 -6.29 13.91 -17.67
N MET A 287 -5.78 15.11 -17.40
CA MET A 287 -4.91 15.83 -18.33
C MET A 287 -3.59 15.09 -18.59
N SER A 288 -2.98 14.50 -17.56
CA SER A 288 -1.75 13.69 -17.74
C SER A 288 -1.99 12.40 -18.53
N SER A 289 -3.23 11.87 -18.54
CA SER A 289 -3.55 10.65 -19.29
C SER A 289 -3.85 10.86 -20.78
N GLN A 290 -3.91 12.12 -21.22
CA GLN A 290 -4.18 12.51 -22.62
C GLN A 290 -2.90 12.90 -23.39
N GLN A 291 -1.75 12.94 -22.72
CA GLN A 291 -0.43 13.20 -23.32
C GLN A 291 0.29 11.88 -23.59
#